data_AF-A0A644ZXH8-F1
#
_entry.id   AF-A0A644ZXH8-F1
#
_cell.length_a   1.000
_cell.length_b   1.000
_cell.length_c   1.000
_cell.angle_alpha   90.00
_cell.angle_beta   90.00
_cell.angle_gamma   90.00
#
_symmetry.space_group_name_H-M   'P 1'
#
loop_
_entity.id
_entity.type
_entity.pdbx_description
1 polymer ?
#
loop_
_entity_poly.entity_id
_entity_poly.type
_entity_poly.pdbx_seq_one_letter_code
_entity_poly.pdbx_strand_id
1 'polypeptide(L)'
;MIMSKYDELFKYMEAHRNITDLKCASKLTPIPKGMPKERGTFLRKSLFRQCIDMQCKKDPELQKLFIAAARELLFDKLFTDSDFENIEDFKPTEQQDIAMTIVKMLFGGLFEGLD
;
A
#
# COMPACT_ATOMS: atom_id res chain seq x y z
N MET A 1 -9.71 1.16 -19.35
CA MET A 1 -8.63 1.48 -18.37
C MET A 1 -9.02 0.84 -17.06
N ILE A 2 -8.21 -0.09 -16.54
CA ILE A 2 -8.43 -0.67 -15.21
C ILE A 2 -8.04 0.43 -14.20
N MET A 3 -8.94 0.75 -13.30
CA MET A 3 -8.71 1.74 -12.25
C MET A 3 -7.93 1.09 -11.11
N SER A 4 -6.89 1.75 -10.59
CA SER A 4 -6.10 1.21 -9.47
C SER A 4 -6.94 1.18 -8.18
N LYS A 5 -6.57 0.33 -7.20
CA LYS A 5 -7.24 0.37 -5.90
C LYS A 5 -7.01 1.68 -5.16
N TYR A 6 -5.89 2.34 -5.43
CA TYR A 6 -5.64 3.68 -4.92
C TYR A 6 -6.66 4.70 -5.46
N ASP A 7 -6.96 4.67 -6.76
CA ASP A 7 -7.94 5.58 -7.37
C ASP A 7 -9.37 5.30 -6.87
N GLU A 8 -9.72 4.03 -6.68
CA GLU A 8 -10.99 3.62 -6.05
C GLU A 8 -11.11 4.17 -4.64
N LEU A 9 -10.09 3.97 -3.81
CA LEU A 9 -10.03 4.50 -2.45
C LEU A 9 -10.16 6.03 -2.45
N PHE A 10 -9.41 6.72 -3.31
CA PHE A 10 -9.39 8.18 -3.33
C PHE A 10 -10.75 8.76 -3.73
N LYS A 11 -11.38 8.20 -4.77
CA LYS A 11 -12.75 8.59 -5.17
C LYS A 11 -13.77 8.35 -4.06
N TYR A 12 -13.67 7.21 -3.36
CA TYR A 12 -14.53 6.93 -2.22
C TYR A 12 -14.32 7.95 -1.09
N MET A 13 -13.07 8.26 -0.75
CA MET A 13 -12.73 9.23 0.29
C MET A 13 -13.17 10.66 -0.07
N GLU A 14 -13.15 11.03 -1.35
CA GLU A 14 -13.67 12.32 -1.81
C GLU A 14 -15.20 12.38 -1.68
N ALA A 15 -15.91 11.36 -2.17
CA ALA A 15 -17.37 11.28 -2.13
C ALA A 15 -17.92 11.34 -0.69
N HIS A 16 -17.19 10.77 0.27
CA HIS A 16 -17.57 10.72 1.69
C HIS A 16 -16.91 11.81 2.54
N ARG A 17 -16.31 12.82 1.91
CA ARG A 17 -15.65 13.97 2.58
C ARG A 17 -14.46 13.63 3.49
N ASN A 18 -14.00 12.38 3.53
CA ASN A 18 -12.82 11.96 4.29
C ASN A 18 -11.57 12.78 3.92
N ILE A 19 -11.39 13.11 2.64
CA ILE A 19 -10.29 14.00 2.18
C ILE A 19 -10.44 15.43 2.74
N THR A 20 -11.67 15.93 2.84
CA THR A 20 -11.92 17.26 3.41
C THR A 20 -11.59 17.26 4.90
N ASP A 21 -11.98 16.21 5.62
CA ASP A 21 -11.68 16.06 7.05
C ASP A 21 -10.17 16.01 7.31
N LEU A 22 -9.41 15.30 6.47
CA LEU A 22 -7.95 15.28 6.55
C LEU A 22 -7.34 16.67 6.31
N LYS A 23 -7.82 17.41 5.31
CA LYS A 23 -7.39 18.79 5.04
C LYS A 23 -7.69 19.71 6.23
N CYS A 24 -8.88 19.58 6.83
CA CYS A 24 -9.27 20.33 8.03
C CYS A 24 -8.38 19.98 9.23
N ALA A 25 -8.15 18.69 9.49
CA ALA A 25 -7.26 18.22 10.56
C ALA A 25 -5.84 18.81 10.38
N SER A 26 -5.33 18.86 9.15
CA SER A 26 -4.04 19.50 8.84
C SER A 26 -3.99 20.98 9.22
N LYS A 27 -5.04 21.73 8.89
CA LYS A 27 -5.14 23.17 9.17
C LYS A 27 -5.31 23.46 10.66
N LEU A 28 -6.03 22.59 11.36
CA LEU A 28 -6.29 22.71 12.80
C LEU A 28 -5.12 22.22 13.65
N THR A 29 -4.13 21.55 13.07
CA THR A 29 -2.93 21.10 13.78
C THR A 29 -1.92 22.24 13.87
N PRO A 30 -1.71 22.83 15.06
CA PRO A 30 -0.71 23.88 15.20
C PRO A 30 0.68 23.29 14.97
N ILE A 31 1.40 23.81 13.97
CA ILE A 31 2.82 23.55 13.80
C ILE A 31 3.56 24.73 14.45
N PRO A 32 4.32 24.52 15.54
CA PRO A 32 5.05 25.58 16.21
C PRO A 32 5.95 26.36 15.24
N LYS A 33 5.97 27.69 15.37
CA LYS A 33 6.90 28.54 14.62
C LYS A 33 8.33 28.12 14.98
N GLY A 34 9.16 27.90 13.95
CA GLY A 34 10.55 27.44 14.11
C GLY A 34 10.73 25.91 14.15
N MET A 35 9.64 25.12 14.04
CA MET A 35 9.77 23.66 13.91
C MET A 35 10.44 23.29 12.57
N PRO A 36 11.44 22.39 12.57
CA PRO A 36 12.02 21.86 11.34
C PRO A 36 10.95 21.23 10.44
N LYS A 37 11.03 21.48 9.13
CA LYS A 37 10.03 21.03 8.14
C LYS A 37 9.77 19.53 8.19
N GLU A 38 10.80 18.73 8.42
CA GLU A 38 10.72 17.27 8.53
C GLU A 38 9.88 16.83 9.73
N ARG A 39 10.10 17.44 10.90
CA ARG A 39 9.32 17.16 12.11
C ARG A 39 7.85 17.60 11.94
N GLY A 40 7.62 18.73 11.29
CA GLY A 40 6.26 19.18 10.95
C GLY A 40 5.57 18.23 9.98
N THR A 41 6.31 17.68 9.01
CA THR A 41 5.80 16.67 8.06
C THR A 41 5.46 15.36 8.76
N PHE A 42 6.34 14.89 9.65
CA PHE A 42 6.09 13.71 10.47
C PHE A 42 4.81 13.87 11.30
N LEU A 43 4.65 15.00 12.01
CA LEU A 43 3.48 15.26 12.83
C LEU A 43 2.17 15.22 12.01
N ARG A 44 2.18 15.82 10.82
CA ARG A 44 1.02 15.79 9.90
C ARG A 44 0.70 14.37 9.42
N LYS A 45 1.72 13.58 9.09
CA LYS A 45 1.53 12.16 8.70
C LYS A 45 0.92 11.36 9.85
N SER A 46 1.42 11.52 11.07
CA SER A 46 0.89 10.85 12.26
C SER A 46 -0.58 11.22 12.52
N LEU A 47 -0.93 12.50 12.36
CA LEU A 47 -2.31 12.96 12.48
C LEU A 47 -3.21 12.32 11.42
N PHE A 48 -2.79 12.35 10.14
CA PHE A 48 -3.57 11.77 9.05
C PHE A 48 -3.80 10.27 9.25
N ARG A 49 -2.78 9.55 9.73
CA ARG A 49 -2.93 8.14 10.10
C ARG A 49 -4.03 7.95 11.13
N GLN A 50 -4.03 8.71 12.22
CA GLN A 50 -5.06 8.60 13.25
C GLN A 50 -6.46 8.94 12.72
N CYS A 51 -6.58 9.97 11.88
CA CYS A 51 -7.85 10.32 11.25
C CYS A 51 -8.39 9.19 10.37
N ILE A 52 -7.53 8.61 9.51
CA ILE A 52 -7.90 7.49 8.65
C ILE A 52 -8.26 6.27 9.50
N ASP A 53 -7.47 5.92 10.52
CA ASP A 53 -7.75 4.79 11.42
C ASP A 53 -9.12 4.95 12.10
N MET A 54 -9.46 6.17 12.54
CA MET A 54 -10.78 6.47 13.11
C MET A 54 -11.91 6.36 12.08
N GLN A 55 -11.69 6.81 10.85
CA GLN A 55 -12.68 6.71 9.77
C GLN A 55 -12.90 5.24 9.37
N CYS A 56 -11.83 4.46 9.17
CA CYS A 56 -11.89 3.03 8.87
C CYS A 56 -12.61 2.22 9.96
N LYS A 57 -12.47 2.59 11.25
CA LYS A 57 -13.21 1.94 12.34
C LYS A 57 -14.73 2.17 12.27
N LYS A 58 -15.17 3.25 11.64
CA LYS A 58 -16.58 3.63 11.51
C LYS A 58 -17.19 3.20 10.18
N ASP A 59 -16.35 3.00 9.17
CA ASP A 59 -16.74 2.67 7.80
C ASP A 59 -15.98 1.42 7.32
N PRO A 60 -16.62 0.24 7.37
CA PRO A 60 -16.02 -1.01 6.92
C PRO A 60 -15.66 -1.03 5.42
N GLU A 61 -16.39 -0.30 4.57
CA GLU A 61 -16.10 -0.26 3.14
C GLU A 61 -14.86 0.59 2.87
N LEU A 62 -14.73 1.73 3.56
CA LEU A 62 -13.48 2.50 3.57
C LEU A 62 -12.30 1.63 4.03
N GLN A 63 -12.47 0.86 5.10
CA GLN A 63 -11.41 -0.03 5.60
C GLN A 63 -10.99 -1.07 4.55
N LYS A 64 -11.96 -1.69 3.88
CA LYS A 64 -11.71 -2.68 2.82
C LYS A 64 -10.95 -2.06 1.65
N LEU A 65 -11.38 -0.89 1.17
CA LEU A 65 -10.70 -0.16 0.09
C LEU A 65 -9.29 0.27 0.50
N PHE A 66 -9.13 0.72 1.75
CA PHE A 66 -7.83 1.13 2.28
C PHE A 66 -6.85 -0.04 2.32
N ILE A 67 -7.28 -1.20 2.81
CA ILE A 67 -6.45 -2.42 2.83
C ILE A 67 -6.10 -2.86 1.40
N ALA A 68 -7.05 -2.82 0.46
CA ALA A 68 -6.79 -3.20 -0.92
C ALA A 68 -5.75 -2.28 -1.59
N ALA A 69 -5.89 -0.96 -1.42
CA ALA A 69 -4.93 0.01 -1.95
C ALA A 69 -3.55 -0.10 -1.28
N ALA A 70 -3.50 -0.26 0.05
CA ALA A 70 -2.25 -0.44 0.78
C ALA A 70 -1.53 -1.73 0.37
N ARG A 71 -2.29 -2.80 0.11
CA ARG A 71 -1.77 -4.08 -0.37
C ARG A 71 -1.15 -3.95 -1.76
N GLU A 72 -1.84 -3.31 -2.71
CA GLU A 72 -1.32 -3.09 -4.07
C GLU A 72 -0.01 -2.29 -4.01
N LEU A 73 -0.01 -1.16 -3.30
CA LEU A 73 1.18 -0.32 -3.13
C LEU A 73 2.34 -1.05 -2.42
N LEU A 74 2.02 -1.89 -1.42
CA LEU A 74 3.03 -2.70 -0.74
C LEU A 74 3.67 -3.67 -1.72
N PHE A 75 2.87 -4.43 -2.48
CA PHE A 75 3.43 -5.38 -3.45
C PHE A 75 4.25 -4.68 -4.52
N ASP A 76 3.77 -3.58 -5.09
CA ASP A 76 4.55 -2.78 -6.05
C ASP A 76 5.90 -2.39 -5.46
N LYS A 77 5.93 -2.01 -4.18
CA LYS A 77 7.19 -1.66 -3.50
C LYS A 77 8.09 -2.86 -3.28
N LEU A 78 7.57 -3.99 -2.80
CA LEU A 78 8.35 -5.22 -2.59
C LEU A 78 8.95 -5.74 -3.90
N PHE A 79 8.20 -5.67 -5.01
CA PHE A 79 8.71 -6.08 -6.33
C PHE A 79 9.77 -5.13 -6.90
N THR A 80 9.80 -3.87 -6.45
CA THR A 80 10.85 -2.91 -6.84
C THR A 80 12.03 -2.87 -5.87
N ASP A 81 11.95 -3.60 -4.76
CA ASP A 81 12.99 -3.63 -3.74
C ASP A 81 14.00 -4.74 -4.09
N SER A 82 15.23 -4.35 -4.43
CA SER A 82 16.30 -5.24 -4.88
C SER A 82 16.67 -6.33 -3.87
N ASP A 83 16.29 -6.13 -2.60
CA ASP A 83 16.53 -7.08 -1.52
C ASP A 83 15.62 -8.33 -1.60
N PHE A 84 14.55 -8.31 -2.42
CA PHE A 84 13.72 -9.50 -2.68
C PHE A 84 14.29 -10.41 -3.77
N GLU A 85 15.12 -9.89 -4.67
CA GLU A 85 15.66 -10.65 -5.80
C GLU A 85 16.90 -11.46 -5.42
N ASN A 86 17.65 -11.01 -4.39
CA ASN A 86 18.94 -11.58 -4.04
C ASN A 86 18.92 -12.21 -2.64
N ILE A 87 18.27 -13.36 -2.52
CA ILE A 87 18.51 -14.25 -1.37
C ILE A 87 19.78 -15.06 -1.70
N GLU A 88 20.94 -14.55 -1.26
CA GLU A 88 22.18 -15.35 -1.24
C GLU A 88 21.87 -16.66 -0.49
N ASP A 89 22.22 -17.79 -1.11
CA ASP A 89 21.94 -19.15 -0.62
C ASP A 89 20.47 -19.61 -0.59
N PHE A 90 19.59 -19.05 -1.43
CA PHE A 90 18.24 -19.61 -1.58
C PHE A 90 18.27 -21.06 -2.07
N LYS A 91 17.96 -21.98 -1.15
CA LYS A 91 17.69 -23.38 -1.46
C LYS A 91 16.21 -23.67 -1.20
N PRO A 92 15.37 -23.84 -2.23
CA PRO A 92 13.97 -24.15 -2.04
C PRO A 92 13.81 -25.45 -1.23
N THR A 93 12.80 -25.49 -0.37
CA THR A 93 12.40 -26.73 0.30
C THR A 93 11.71 -27.67 -0.69
N GLU A 94 11.61 -28.96 -0.38
CA GLU A 94 10.89 -29.93 -1.24
C GLU A 94 9.44 -29.51 -1.53
N GLN A 95 8.76 -28.85 -0.57
CA GLN A 95 7.42 -28.30 -0.77
C GLN A 95 7.41 -27.13 -1.76
N GLN A 96 8.46 -26.29 -1.74
CA GLN A 96 8.62 -25.18 -2.68
C GLN A 96 8.95 -25.68 -4.09
N ASP A 97 9.73 -26.76 -4.23
CA ASP A 97 10.00 -27.39 -5.53
C ASP A 97 8.74 -27.98 -6.18
N ILE A 98 7.87 -28.61 -5.39
CA ILE A 98 6.56 -29.08 -5.86
C ILE A 98 5.69 -27.89 -6.30
N ALA A 99 5.65 -26.82 -5.49
CA ALA A 99 4.91 -25.61 -5.84
C ALA A 99 5.43 -24.97 -7.14
N MET A 100 6.75 -24.90 -7.32
CA MET A 100 7.38 -24.41 -8.56
C MET A 100 7.06 -25.28 -9.77
N THR A 101 7.00 -26.59 -9.60
CA THR A 101 6.61 -27.52 -10.66
C THR A 101 5.16 -27.29 -11.08
N ILE A 102 4.25 -27.11 -10.12
CA ILE A 102 2.83 -26.80 -10.39
C ILE A 102 2.70 -25.44 -11.09
N VAL A 103 3.42 -24.41 -10.63
CA VAL A 103 3.43 -23.09 -11.27
C VAL A 103 3.93 -23.18 -12.72
N LYS A 104 5.04 -23.89 -12.97
CA LYS A 104 5.55 -24.13 -14.33
C LYS A 104 4.57 -24.90 -15.19
N MET A 105 3.80 -25.84 -14.64
CA MET A 105 2.76 -26.55 -15.39
C MET A 105 1.54 -25.66 -15.70
N LEU A 106 1.15 -24.79 -14.76
CA LEU A 106 0.00 -23.89 -14.92
C LEU A 106 0.29 -22.70 -15.84
N PHE A 107 1.54 -22.23 -15.85
CA PHE A 107 1.97 -21.03 -16.57
C PHE A 107 3.07 -21.30 -17.60
N GLY A 108 3.32 -22.56 -17.98
CA GLY A 108 4.45 -22.95 -18.85
C GLY A 108 4.48 -22.23 -20.20
N GLY A 109 3.32 -21.93 -20.78
CA GLY A 109 3.23 -21.15 -22.03
C GLY A 109 3.48 -19.64 -21.88
N LEU A 110 3.59 -19.12 -20.65
CA LEU A 110 3.90 -17.71 -20.36
C LEU A 110 5.41 -17.43 -20.28
N PHE A 111 6.24 -18.47 -20.15
CA PHE A 111 7.69 -18.37 -19.98
C PHE A 111 8.49 -18.92 -21.18
N GLU A 112 7.84 -19.43 -22.22
CA GLU A 112 8.49 -19.76 -23.48
C GLU A 112 8.94 -18.45 -24.19
N GLY A 113 10.23 -18.11 -24.07
CA GLY A 113 10.84 -16.96 -24.75
C GLY A 113 11.61 -15.97 -23.86
N LEU A 114 11.77 -16.26 -22.57
CA LEU A 114 12.71 -15.53 -21.69
C LEU A 114 14.01 -16.33 -21.56
N ASP A 115 14.78 -16.38 -22.64
CA ASP A 115 16.20 -16.79 -22.65
C ASP A 115 17.11 -15.55 -22.61
#